data_AF-A0A838CUJ5-F1
#
_entry.id   AF-A0A838CUJ5-F1
#
_cell.length_a   1.000
_cell.length_b   1.000
_cell.length_c   1.000
_cell.angle_alpha   90.00
_cell.angle_beta   90.00
_cell.angle_gamma   90.00
#
_symmetry.space_group_name_H-M   'P 1'
#
loop_
_entity.id
_entity.type
_entity.pdbx_description
1 polymer ?
#
loop_
_entity_poly.entity_id
_entity_poly.type
_entity_poly.pdbx_seq_one_letter_code
_entity_poly.pdbx_strand_id
1 'polypeptide(L)' 'MNYTAGMEKAMHGAHNMGYAEYSRRLDTRLQVEQKRQREFEESRKMIEQVDRQLHR' A
#
# COMPACT_ATOMS: atom_id res chain seq x y z
N MET A 1 15.33 13.74 6.54
CA MET A 1 14.16 13.72 5.64
C MET A 1 12.96 14.19 6.44
N ASN A 2 12.28 15.23 5.99
CA ASN A 2 11.06 15.72 6.64
C ASN A 2 9.85 15.07 5.95
N TYR A 3 9.17 14.17 6.65
CA TYR A 3 7.86 13.65 6.26
C TYR A 3 6.77 14.59 6.77
N THR A 4 5.64 14.68 6.07
CA THR A 4 4.57 15.61 6.45
C THR A 4 3.69 15.02 7.55
N ALA A 5 3.00 15.88 8.31
CA ALA A 5 1.98 15.43 9.26
C ALA A 5 0.87 14.59 8.58
N GLY A 6 0.60 14.86 7.30
CA GLY A 6 -0.33 14.06 6.50
C GLY A 6 0.18 12.63 6.26
N MET A 7 1.46 12.45 5.94
CA MET A 7 2.08 11.13 5.80
C MET A 7 2.03 10.35 7.12
N GLU A 8 2.32 11.02 8.24
CA GLU A 8 2.28 10.41 9.57
C GLU A 8 0.85 9.92 9.91
N LYS A 9 -0.14 10.80 9.71
CA LYS A 9 -1.56 10.47 9.95
C LYS A 9 -2.05 9.33 9.05
N ALA A 10 -1.68 9.35 7.77
CA ALA A 10 -2.08 8.32 6.82
C ALA A 10 -1.48 6.96 7.18
N MET A 11 -0.19 6.91 7.55
CA MET A 11 0.45 5.66 7.96
C MET A 11 -0.13 5.11 9.26
N HIS A 12 -0.44 5.98 10.23
CA HIS A 12 -1.12 5.55 11.45
C HIS A 12 -2.48 4.93 11.15
N GLY A 13 -3.27 5.54 10.26
CA GLY A 13 -4.58 5.01 9.89
C GLY A 13 -4.53 3.70 9.10
N ALA A 14 -3.58 3.56 8.18
CA ALA A 14 -3.52 2.41 7.27
C ALA A 14 -2.72 1.21 7.83
N HIS A 15 -1.69 1.49 8.62
CA HIS A 15 -0.68 0.51 9.02
C HIS A 15 -0.41 0.50 10.53
N ASN A 16 -1.16 1.26 11.33
CA ASN A 16 -0.99 1.39 12.79
C ASN A 16 0.43 1.81 13.21
N MET A 17 1.16 2.51 12.32
CA MET A 17 2.54 2.94 12.55
C MET A 17 2.78 4.33 11.96
N GLY A 18 3.74 5.05 12.51
CA GLY A 18 4.19 6.32 11.97
C GLY A 18 5.03 6.14 10.70
N TYR A 19 5.11 7.18 9.86
CA TYR A 19 6.02 7.19 8.72
C TYR A 19 7.48 7.18 9.20
N ALA A 20 7.75 7.84 10.32
CA ALA A 20 9.05 7.80 11.00
C ALA A 20 9.52 6.37 11.32
N GLU A 21 8.60 5.52 11.78
CA GLU A 21 8.88 4.13 12.12
C GLU A 21 9.10 3.29 10.85
N TYR A 22 8.17 3.41 9.90
CA TYR A 22 8.25 2.77 8.58
C TYR A 22 9.57 3.09 7.84
N SER A 23 10.02 4.35 7.91
CA SER A 23 11.24 4.81 7.23
C SER A 23 12.53 4.37 7.91
N ARG A 24 12.51 3.98 9.18
CA ARG A 24 13.72 3.55 9.92
C ARG A 24 13.92 2.04 9.94
N ARG A 25 12.85 1.25 9.84
CA ARG A 25 12.88 -0.21 9.99
C ARG A 25 12.65 -0.90 8.64
N LEU A 26 13.67 -1.62 8.15
CA LEU A 26 13.59 -2.32 6.86
C LEU A 26 12.50 -3.40 6.87
N ASP A 27 12.41 -4.19 7.92
CA ASP A 27 11.42 -5.28 8.03
C ASP A 27 9.98 -4.74 7.98
N THR A 28 9.73 -3.67 8.73
CA THR A 28 8.45 -2.96 8.73
C THR A 28 8.10 -2.43 7.33
N ARG A 29 9.10 -1.88 6.62
CA ARG A 29 8.92 -1.40 5.25
C ARG A 29 8.57 -2.54 4.30
N LEU A 30 9.31 -3.65 4.37
CA LEU A 30 9.08 -4.82 3.52
C LEU A 30 7.68 -5.40 3.72
N GLN A 31 7.18 -5.47 4.96
CA GLN A 31 5.83 -5.93 5.25
C GLN A 31 4.75 -5.05 4.58
N VAL A 32 4.90 -3.73 4.67
CA VAL A 32 3.98 -2.77 4.04
C VAL A 32 4.01 -2.90 2.52
N GLU A 33 5.20 -2.95 1.91
CA GLU A 33 5.34 -3.02 0.45
C GLU A 33 4.89 -4.37 -0.12
N GLN A 34 5.12 -5.48 0.59
CA GLN A 34 4.57 -6.80 0.20
C GLN A 34 3.05 -6.81 0.22
N LYS A 35 2.42 -6.18 1.22
CA LYS A 35 0.96 -6.03 1.27
C LYS A 35 0.45 -5.19 0.09
N ARG A 36 1.08 -4.04 -0.17
CA ARG A 36 0.73 -3.17 -1.31
C ARG A 36 0.83 -3.90 -2.65
N GLN A 37 1.88 -4.70 -2.84
CA GLN A 37 2.05 -5.47 -4.07
C GLN A 37 0.93 -6.50 -4.28
N ARG A 38 0.54 -7.23 -3.22
CA ARG A 38 -0.57 -8.20 -3.29
C ARG A 38 -1.90 -7.51 -3.63
N GLU A 39 -2.21 -6.41 -2.96
CA GLU A 39 -3.43 -5.64 -3.22
C GLU A 39 -3.48 -5.09 -4.65
N PHE A 40 -2.33 -4.64 -5.18
CA PHE A 40 -2.21 -4.20 -6.57
C PHE A 40 -2.47 -5.35 -7.56
N GLU A 41 -1.87 -6.52 -7.34
CA GLU A 41 -2.07 -7.70 -8.18
C GLU A 41 -3.53 -8.19 -8.17
N GLU A 42 -4.17 -8.19 -7.01
CA GLU A 42 -5.59 -8.53 -6.87
C GLU A 42 -6.48 -7.52 -7.62
N SER A 43 -6.21 -6.23 -7.43
CA SER A 43 -6.92 -5.15 -8.14
C SER A 43 -6.79 -5.29 -9.66
N ARG A 44 -5.58 -5.57 -10.15
CA ARG A 44 -5.33 -5.82 -11.57
C ARG A 44 -6.12 -7.00 -12.11
N LYS A 45 -6.16 -8.13 -11.38
CA LYS A 45 -6.94 -9.31 -11.78
C LYS A 45 -8.43 -8.99 -11.87
N MET A 46 -8.96 -8.19 -10.94
CA MET A 46 -10.36 -7.75 -10.98
C MET A 46 -10.65 -6.87 -12.20
N ILE A 47 -9.77 -5.90 -12.50
CA ILE A 47 -9.90 -5.04 -13.68
C ILE A 47 -9.88 -5.89 -14.96
N GLU A 48 -8.92 -6.82 -15.09
CA GLU A 48 -8.82 -7.72 -16.25
C GLU A 48 -10.04 -8.65 -16.38
N GLN A 49 -10.71 -8.99 -15.28
CA GLN A 49 -11.98 -9.75 -15.33
C GLN A 49 -13.14 -8.89 -15.84
N VAL A 50 -13.27 -7.65 -15.36
CA VAL A 50 -14.32 -6.71 -15.80
C VAL A 50 -14.14 -6.37 -17.28
N ASP A 51 -12.91 -6.08 -17.70
CA ASP A 51 -12.58 -5.77 -19.09
C ASP A 51 -12.98 -6.90 -20.05
N ARG A 52 -12.66 -8.16 -19.69
CA ARG A 52 -13.08 -9.34 -20.45
C ARG A 52 -14.60 -9.54 -20.53
N GLN A 53 -15.35 -9.08 -19.53
CA GLN A 53 -16.81 -9.17 -19.55
C GLN A 53 -17.45 -8.08 -20.43
N LEU A 54 -16.82 -6.89 -20.50
CA LEU A 54 -17.29 -5.78 -21.34
C LEU A 54 -16.98 -5.97 -22.82
N HIS A 55 -15.84 -6.59 -23.14
CA HIS A 55 -15.41 -6.86 -24.51
C HIS A 55 -15.94 -8.19 -25.09
N ARG A 56 -17.04 -8.72 -24.53
CA ARG A 56 -17.69 -9.96 -24.96
C ARG A 56 -19.01 -9.68 -25.68
#